data_AF-A0A4Q9LMK9-F1
#
_entry.id   AF-A0A4Q9LMK9-F1
#
_cell.length_a   1.000
_cell.length_b   1.000
_cell.length_c   1.000
_cell.angle_alpha   90.00
_cell.angle_beta   90.00
_cell.angle_gamma   90.00
#
_symmetry.space_group_name_H-M   'P 1'
#
loop_
_entity.id
_entity.type
_entity.pdbx_description
1 polymer ?
#
loop_
_entity_poly.entity_id
_entity_poly.type
_entity_poly.pdbx_seq_one_letter_code
_entity_poly.pdbx_strand_id
1 'polypeptide(L)'
;MSFLERKICLLSCKYIDLIIEEGEVLDPDFFKKYNITYLLRRKNSLCYENINLNEMKVKLLEFSGQFDYLNSKLIQTRIIINKEYYLQKLS
;
A
#
# COMPACT_ATOMS: atom_id res chain seq x y z
N MET A 1 8.52 -2.73 -10.69
CA MET A 1 7.62 -1.62 -11.06
C MET A 1 8.26 -0.31 -10.64
N SER A 2 8.36 0.64 -11.56
CA SER A 2 8.77 2.01 -11.25
C SER A 2 7.69 2.75 -10.45
N PHE A 3 8.01 3.94 -9.93
CA PHE A 3 7.02 4.79 -9.25
C PHE A 3 5.85 5.15 -10.18
N LEU A 4 6.15 5.52 -11.43
CA LEU A 4 5.14 5.89 -12.43
C LEU A 4 4.19 4.71 -12.73
N GLU A 5 4.73 3.51 -12.90
CA GLU A 5 3.92 2.30 -13.12
C GLU A 5 3.01 2.01 -11.92
N ARG A 6 3.51 2.18 -10.68
CA ARG A 6 2.70 2.02 -9.46
C ARG A 6 1.55 3.02 -9.41
N LYS A 7 1.81 4.29 -9.77
CA LYS A 7 0.78 5.34 -9.82
C LYS A 7 -0.33 4.99 -10.81
N ILE A 8 0.03 4.53 -12.01
CA ILE A 8 -0.96 4.12 -13.03
C ILE A 8 -1.81 2.94 -12.53
N CYS A 9 -1.20 1.95 -11.87
CA CYS A 9 -1.96 0.83 -11.29
C CYS A 9 -2.91 1.26 -10.17
N LEU A 10 -2.57 2.28 -9.39
CA LEU A 10 -3.48 2.81 -8.37
C LEU A 10 -4.63 3.58 -9.01
N LEU A 11 -4.38 4.36 -10.06
CA LEU A 11 -5.41 5.10 -10.79
C LEU A 11 -6.42 4.20 -11.52
N SER A 12 -6.04 2.96 -11.86
CA SER A 12 -6.97 1.99 -12.43
C SER A 12 -7.89 1.33 -11.39
N CYS A 13 -7.65 1.55 -10.09
CA CYS A 13 -8.50 1.05 -9.03
C CYS A 13 -9.79 1.86 -8.93
N LYS A 14 -10.94 1.18 -9.02
CA LYS A 14 -12.28 1.78 -8.92
C LYS A 14 -12.52 2.59 -7.63
N TYR A 15 -11.82 2.25 -6.55
CA TYR A 15 -12.05 2.80 -5.21
C TYR A 15 -11.09 3.93 -4.84
N ILE A 16 -10.19 4.34 -5.75
CA ILE A 16 -9.21 5.39 -5.49
C ILE A 16 -9.63 6.64 -6.24
N ASP A 17 -9.93 7.70 -5.50
CA ASP A 17 -10.29 9.01 -6.06
C ASP A 17 -9.08 9.93 -6.27
N LEU A 18 -8.11 9.86 -5.35
CA LEU A 18 -6.95 10.75 -5.32
C LEU A 18 -5.71 9.98 -4.87
N ILE A 19 -4.57 10.27 -5.52
CA ILE A 19 -3.25 9.81 -5.09
C ILE A 19 -2.44 11.04 -4.70
N ILE A 20 -1.92 11.03 -3.48
CA ILE A 20 -1.01 12.06 -2.98
C ILE A 20 0.42 11.56 -3.21
N GLU A 21 1.28 12.43 -3.74
CA GLU A 21 2.65 12.06 -4.12
C GLU A 21 3.59 11.89 -2.91
N GLU A 22 4.68 11.14 -3.10
CA GLU A 22 5.70 10.95 -2.07
C GLU A 22 6.35 12.28 -1.67
N GLY A 23 6.68 12.42 -0.38
CA GLY A 23 7.47 13.54 0.14
C GLY A 23 6.73 14.46 1.10
N GLU A 24 5.40 14.39 1.18
CA GLU A 24 4.65 15.13 2.20
C GLU A 24 4.80 14.46 3.57
N VAL A 25 5.14 15.26 4.58
CA VAL A 25 5.18 14.82 5.98
C VAL A 25 3.74 14.67 6.46
N LEU A 26 3.43 13.55 7.09
CA LEU A 26 2.10 13.28 7.65
C LEU A 26 1.93 14.01 8.98
N ASP A 27 1.90 15.35 8.92
CA ASP A 27 1.71 16.26 10.04
C ASP A 27 0.26 16.79 10.11
N PRO A 28 -0.14 17.50 11.18
CA PRO A 28 -1.51 18.00 11.30
C PRO A 28 -1.97 18.89 10.13
N ASP A 29 -1.07 19.59 9.46
CA ASP A 29 -1.41 20.48 8.37
C ASP A 29 -1.66 19.72 7.06
N PHE A 30 -0.96 18.60 6.84
CA PHE A 30 -1.30 17.61 5.82
C PHE A 30 -2.75 17.11 5.95
N PHE A 31 -3.12 16.67 7.16
CA PHE A 31 -4.48 16.14 7.38
C PHE A 31 -5.56 17.22 7.21
N LYS A 32 -5.29 18.48 7.59
CA LYS A 32 -6.19 19.61 7.34
C LYS A 32 -6.29 19.95 5.85
N LYS A 33 -5.16 20.03 5.14
CA LYS A 33 -5.08 20.36 3.70
C LYS A 33 -5.95 19.43 2.86
N TYR A 34 -5.93 18.14 3.19
CA TYR A 34 -6.72 17.13 2.48
C TYR A 34 -8.05 16.76 3.17
N ASN A 35 -8.42 17.46 4.25
CA ASN A 35 -9.63 17.22 5.03
C ASN A 35 -9.82 15.74 5.42
N ILE A 36 -8.74 15.09 5.84
CA ILE A 36 -8.73 13.66 6.16
C ILE A 36 -9.36 13.46 7.54
N THR A 37 -10.45 12.67 7.58
CA THR A 37 -11.17 12.37 8.83
C THR A 37 -10.83 10.98 9.39
N TYR A 38 -10.56 10.03 8.50
CA TYR A 38 -10.27 8.64 8.84
C TYR A 38 -8.95 8.21 8.21
N LEU A 39 -8.14 7.51 8.99
CA LEU A 39 -6.95 6.83 8.52
C LEU A 39 -7.18 5.33 8.63
N LEU A 40 -7.17 4.62 7.49
CA LEU A 40 -7.26 3.17 7.45
C LEU A 40 -5.85 2.57 7.32
N ARG A 41 -5.48 1.65 8.21
CA ARG A 41 -4.20 0.92 8.11
C ARG A 41 -4.33 -0.55 8.45
N ARG A 42 -3.34 -1.33 8.03
CA ARG A 42 -3.22 -2.74 8.45
C ARG A 42 -2.79 -2.80 9.92
N LYS A 43 -3.42 -3.69 10.69
CA LYS A 43 -3.02 -3.95 12.08
C LYS A 43 -1.55 -4.39 12.14
N ASN A 44 -0.80 -3.88 13.11
CA ASN A 44 0.65 -4.12 13.32
C ASN A 44 1.55 -3.66 12.15
N SER A 45 1.07 -2.78 11.27
CA SER A 45 1.93 -2.12 10.31
C SER A 45 2.86 -1.13 11.02
N LEU A 46 4.18 -1.30 10.83
CA LEU A 46 5.20 -0.36 11.32
C LEU A 46 5.15 0.99 10.58
N CYS A 47 4.52 1.01 9.40
CA CYS A 47 4.26 2.26 8.71
C CYS A 47 3.36 3.10 9.61
N TYR A 48 3.81 4.32 9.97
CA TYR A 48 3.08 5.32 10.75
C TYR A 48 3.17 5.23 12.28
N GLU A 49 4.14 4.51 12.85
CA GLU A 49 4.33 4.47 14.31
C GLU A 49 4.59 5.84 14.97
N ASN A 50 5.11 6.80 14.21
CA ASN A 50 5.46 8.13 14.70
C ASN A 50 4.37 9.19 14.50
N ILE A 51 3.16 8.80 14.06
CA ILE A 51 2.06 9.74 13.82
C ILE A 51 1.22 9.92 15.09
N ASN A 52 1.22 11.13 15.66
CA ASN A 52 0.33 11.46 16.77
C ASN A 52 -1.09 11.76 16.29
N LEU A 53 -1.90 10.71 16.13
CA LEU A 53 -3.27 10.81 15.61
C LEU A 53 -4.21 11.65 16.50
N ASN A 54 -3.92 11.73 17.80
CA ASN A 54 -4.71 12.51 18.75
C ASN A 54 -4.60 14.02 18.47
N GLU A 55 -3.40 14.51 18.13
CA GLU A 55 -3.18 15.91 17.75
C GLU A 55 -3.87 16.26 16.43
N MET A 56 -4.02 15.28 15.55
CA MET A 56 -4.57 15.46 14.19
C MET A 56 -6.10 15.38 14.15
N LYS A 57 -6.76 14.96 15.24
CA LYS A 57 -8.20 14.68 15.31
C LYS A 57 -8.68 13.68 14.25
N VAL A 58 -7.80 12.76 13.83
CA VAL A 58 -8.10 11.73 12.82
C VAL A 58 -8.45 10.43 13.52
N LYS A 59 -9.52 9.76 13.06
CA LYS A 59 -9.91 8.44 13.59
C LYS A 59 -9.13 7.33 12.88
N LEU A 60 -8.42 6.52 13.66
CA LEU A 60 -7.75 5.33 13.15
C LEU A 60 -8.74 4.19 12.98
N LEU A 61 -8.72 3.57 11.81
CA LEU A 61 -9.39 2.31 11.51
C LEU A 61 -8.32 1.28 11.17
N GLU A 62 -8.40 0.11 11.79
CA GLU A 62 -7.47 -0.98 11.53
C GLU A 62 -8.19 -2.17 10.93
N PHE A 63 -7.57 -2.80 9.94
CA PHE A 63 -8.08 -4.03 9.35
C PHE A 63 -7.08 -5.19 9.48
N SER A 64 -7.61 -6.39 9.66
CA SER A 64 -6.87 -7.65 9.49
C SER A 64 -6.77 -7.94 8.00
N GLY A 65 -5.57 -8.14 7.48
CA GLY A 65 -5.33 -8.28 6.05
C GLY A 65 -5.90 -9.57 5.46
N GLN A 66 -7.18 -9.54 5.10
CA GLN A 66 -7.92 -10.65 4.49
C GLN A 66 -7.25 -11.21 3.22
N PHE A 67 -6.40 -10.40 2.57
CA PHE A 67 -5.70 -10.74 1.33
C PHE A 67 -4.18 -10.82 1.50
N ASP A 68 -3.65 -10.94 2.72
CA ASP A 68 -2.21 -10.96 3.00
C ASP A 68 -1.48 -12.13 2.31
N TYR A 69 -2.20 -13.22 2.06
CA TYR A 69 -1.69 -14.37 1.30
C TYR A 69 -1.33 -13.99 -0.13
N LEU A 70 -1.96 -12.97 -0.71
CA LEU A 70 -1.69 -12.48 -2.06
C LEU A 70 -0.81 -11.23 -1.99
N ASN A 71 0.50 -11.43 -2.11
CA ASN A 71 1.49 -10.35 -2.05
C ASN A 71 2.47 -10.41 -3.23
N SER A 72 3.20 -9.31 -3.44
CA SER A 72 4.15 -9.17 -4.55
C SER A 72 5.23 -10.24 -4.54
N LYS A 73 5.69 -10.67 -3.35
CA LYS A 73 6.69 -11.73 -3.21
C LYS A 73 6.16 -13.07 -3.70
N LEU A 74 4.95 -13.44 -3.32
CA LEU A 74 4.31 -14.68 -3.79
C LEU A 74 4.18 -14.69 -5.32
N ILE A 75 3.75 -13.57 -5.92
CA ILE A 75 3.62 -13.45 -7.38
C ILE A 75 4.98 -13.67 -8.05
N GLN A 76 6.03 -13.01 -7.57
CA GLN A 76 7.40 -13.20 -8.08
C GLN A 76 7.85 -14.66 -7.96
N THR A 77 7.66 -15.27 -6.79
CA THR A 77 8.04 -16.66 -6.54
C THR A 77 7.35 -17.63 -7.50
N ARG A 78 6.04 -17.46 -7.75
CA ARG A 78 5.30 -18.31 -8.71
C ARG A 78 5.83 -18.19 -10.14
N ILE A 79 6.17 -16.98 -10.58
CA ILE A 79 6.74 -16.75 -11.91
C ILE A 79 8.11 -17.45 -12.04
N ILE A 80 8.96 -17.32 -11.03
CA ILE A 80 10.30 -17.92 -11.02
C ILE A 80 10.21 -19.45 -11.05
N ILE A 81 9.43 -20.05 -10.16
CA ILE A 81 9.27 -21.51 -10.09
C ILE A 81 8.74 -22.07 -11.42
N ASN A 82 7.73 -21.42 -12.01
CA ASN A 82 7.19 -21.88 -13.29
C ASN A 82 8.22 -21.79 -14.43
N LYS A 83 9.04 -20.73 -14.44
CA LYS A 83 10.12 -20.57 -15.43
C LYS A 83 11.17 -21.67 -15.28
N GLU A 84 11.59 -21.97 -14.06
CA GLU A 84 12.58 -23.02 -13.78
C GLU A 84 12.06 -24.40 -14.21
N TYR A 85 10.80 -24.71 -13.89
CA TYR A 85 10.16 -25.95 -14.31
C TYR A 85 10.12 -26.09 -15.84
N TYR A 86 9.76 -25.02 -16.54
CA TYR A 86 9.73 -25.00 -18.00
C TYR A 86 11.12 -25.25 -18.61
N LEU A 87 12.17 -24.63 -18.07
CA LEU A 87 13.54 -24.81 -18.55
C LEU A 87 14.06 -26.24 -18.31
N GLN A 88 13.73 -26.85 -17.16
CA GLN A 88 14.09 -28.25 -16.87
C GLN A 88 13.42 -29.26 -17.81
N LYS A 89 12.26 -28.92 -18.40
CA LYS A 89 11.57 -29.79 -19.36
C LYS A 89 12.14 -29.72 -20.77
N LEU A 90 12.93 -28.68 -21.07
CA LEU A 90 13.58 -28.49 -22.38
C LEU A 90 15.00 -29.09 -22.43
N SER A 91 15.61 -29.35 -21.29
CA SER A 91 16.88 -30.06 -21.11
C SER A 91 16.67 -31.57 -21.01
#